data_AF-A0AA40DDQ3-F1
#
_entry.id   AF-A0AA40DDQ3-F1
#
_cell.length_a   1.000
_cell.length_b   1.000
_cell.length_c   1.000
_cell.angle_alpha   90.00
_cell.angle_beta   90.00
_cell.angle_gamma   90.00
#
_symmetry.space_group_name_H-M   'P 1'
#
loop_
_entity.id
_entity.type
_entity.pdbx_description
1 polymer ?
#
loop_
_entity_poly.entity_id
_entity_poly.type
_entity_poly.pdbx_seq_one_letter_code
_entity_poly.pdbx_strand_id
1 'polypeptide(L)'
;MKVAVIGAGPSGLVTLRYLISAQTFLGTEPIEALLFKSEDTVGGTFQARTYEDGELVSSKQLTSFSDFRLRDDDPDFVSAKRYVEYLHEYCDKFNLWSRIKLSTAVVSVKPNSMGKGHIIAYPFVCSGLHVTPNLPEFPGLQEHVPLHTYLAVTSPTKKVVMCHRSGFHFAPKGTQNSTLTVPLDNARASLFDTAYVHLLLRNSNALWTFYDWYIIGEPSPDKNHVSKTSPYISYPYRLNSKKSLVERVRSGIIQSPIPSTNGRQIDLAPWPESVSPDGKIHFQDNGRPGYQRVKDKHIKPDIVVCCTGYKQRFPFLDRHHYRTAEESNVWNIWHDRDPTVGFIGFLRPSLGAIPPLAEMQAQLWILKVVAPERVPELRAEDEPHYRLLHGRDSRVGYGIDHESYVYQLALDMNSATGFTEIVKRAWERKELRLVMAWALGRMYCLSCQWPYSAL
;
A
#
# COMPACT_ATOMS: atom_id res chain seq x y z
N MET A 1 -31.65 4.16 3.38
CA MET A 1 -30.76 3.29 4.21
C MET A 1 -29.80 4.15 5.01
N LYS A 2 -29.45 3.79 6.26
CA LYS A 2 -28.48 4.54 7.11
C LYS A 2 -27.13 3.86 7.15
N VAL A 3 -26.05 4.59 6.87
CA VAL A 3 -24.68 4.06 6.78
C VAL A 3 -23.73 4.91 7.62
N ALA A 4 -22.83 4.26 8.36
CA ALA A 4 -21.73 4.93 9.04
C ALA A 4 -20.41 4.63 8.33
N VAL A 5 -19.62 5.65 8.03
CA VAL A 5 -18.24 5.53 7.57
C VAL A 5 -17.31 5.88 8.73
N ILE A 6 -16.37 5.01 9.07
CA ILE A 6 -15.51 5.17 10.25
C ILE A 6 -14.09 5.53 9.80
N GLY A 7 -13.74 6.81 9.89
CA GLY A 7 -12.42 7.35 9.55
C GLY A 7 -12.44 8.27 8.32
N ALA A 8 -11.88 9.47 8.45
CA ALA A 8 -11.76 10.48 7.38
C ALA A 8 -10.38 10.48 6.68
N GLY A 9 -9.81 9.30 6.47
CA GLY A 9 -8.67 9.14 5.54
C GLY A 9 -9.17 9.08 4.09
N PRO A 10 -8.27 8.96 3.09
CA PRO A 10 -8.67 8.85 1.68
C PRO A 10 -9.73 7.76 1.44
N SER A 11 -9.57 6.59 2.06
CA SER A 11 -10.53 5.47 1.97
C SER A 11 -11.94 5.84 2.43
N GLY A 12 -12.08 6.58 3.54
CA GLY A 12 -13.39 6.97 4.04
C GLY A 12 -14.01 8.13 3.26
N LEU A 13 -13.19 9.08 2.81
CA LEU A 13 -13.67 10.20 1.99
C LEU A 13 -14.23 9.72 0.65
N VAL A 14 -13.51 8.84 -0.04
CA VAL A 14 -14.00 8.27 -1.31
C VAL A 14 -15.22 7.37 -1.07
N THR A 15 -15.23 6.59 0.01
CA THR A 15 -16.40 5.79 0.39
C THR A 15 -17.65 6.67 0.60
N LEU A 16 -17.51 7.75 1.38
CA LEU A 16 -18.60 8.69 1.62
C LEU A 16 -19.08 9.32 0.31
N ARG A 17 -18.15 9.75 -0.55
CA ARG A 17 -18.45 10.31 -1.87
C ARG A 17 -19.32 9.37 -2.71
N TYR A 18 -18.96 8.10 -2.83
CA TYR A 18 -19.71 7.16 -3.65
C TYR A 18 -21.07 6.82 -3.01
N LEU A 19 -21.15 6.68 -1.68
CA LEU A 19 -22.41 6.45 -0.97
C LEU A 19 -23.44 7.58 -1.22
N ILE A 20 -23.03 8.85 -1.09
CA ILE A 20 -23.96 9.98 -1.23
C ILE A 20 -24.45 10.16 -2.68
N SER A 21 -23.67 9.71 -3.65
CA SER A 21 -24.05 9.78 -5.07
C SER A 21 -24.68 8.49 -5.61
N ALA A 22 -24.80 7.44 -4.79
CA ALA A 22 -25.31 6.13 -5.20
C ALA A 22 -26.69 6.20 -5.88
N GLN A 23 -27.56 7.09 -5.40
CA GLN A 23 -28.86 7.33 -6.01
C GLN A 23 -28.76 7.73 -7.49
N THR A 24 -27.76 8.54 -7.85
CA THR A 24 -27.61 9.11 -9.19
C THR A 24 -27.20 8.05 -10.21
N PHE A 25 -26.44 7.03 -9.80
CA PHE A 25 -25.91 6.02 -10.72
C PHE A 25 -26.52 4.62 -10.56
N LEU A 26 -27.13 4.31 -9.41
CA LEU A 26 -27.83 3.04 -9.20
C LEU A 26 -29.35 3.16 -9.32
N GLY A 27 -29.90 4.38 -9.34
CA GLY A 27 -31.35 4.59 -9.35
C GLY A 27 -32.02 4.14 -8.03
N THR A 28 -31.29 4.24 -6.92
CA THR A 28 -31.75 3.82 -5.60
C THR A 28 -32.20 5.00 -4.75
N GLU A 29 -32.91 4.72 -3.66
CA GLU A 29 -33.26 5.74 -2.66
C GLU A 29 -32.00 6.38 -2.05
N PRO A 30 -32.06 7.68 -1.67
CA PRO A 30 -30.95 8.37 -1.03
C PRO A 30 -30.39 7.59 0.17
N ILE A 31 -29.07 7.40 0.18
CA ILE A 31 -28.36 6.80 1.31
C ILE A 31 -28.05 7.88 2.33
N GLU A 32 -28.52 7.70 3.55
CA GLU A 32 -28.18 8.55 4.69
C GLU A 32 -26.82 8.10 5.24
N ALA A 33 -25.74 8.54 4.59
CA ALA A 33 -24.38 8.26 5.01
C ALA A 33 -23.82 9.39 5.89
N LEU A 34 -23.22 9.02 7.03
CA LEU A 34 -22.46 9.92 7.88
C LEU A 34 -21.06 9.35 8.10
N LEU A 35 -20.05 10.21 8.05
CA LEU A 35 -18.66 9.85 8.33
C LEU A 35 -18.26 10.37 9.71
N PHE A 36 -17.61 9.52 10.50
CA PHE A 36 -17.13 9.85 11.84
C PHE A 36 -15.60 9.82 11.89
N LYS A 37 -15.01 10.86 12.49
CA LYS A 37 -13.57 11.03 12.65
C LYS A 37 -13.26 11.51 14.05
N SER A 38 -12.34 10.82 14.73
CA SER A 38 -11.92 11.14 16.09
C SER A 38 -11.21 12.48 16.22
N GLU A 39 -10.40 12.86 15.24
CA GLU A 39 -9.65 14.11 15.21
C GLU A 39 -10.50 15.25 14.58
N ASP A 40 -10.00 16.47 14.69
CA ASP A 40 -10.66 17.72 14.26
C ASP A 40 -10.48 18.04 12.77
N THR A 41 -9.86 17.14 12.00
CA THR A 41 -9.62 17.34 10.57
C THR A 41 -9.55 16.02 9.79
N VAL A 42 -9.65 16.12 8.48
CA VAL A 42 -9.54 15.00 7.52
C VAL A 42 -8.08 14.71 7.16
N GLY A 43 -7.84 13.67 6.38
CA GLY A 43 -6.50 13.31 5.85
C GLY A 43 -5.89 12.07 6.50
N GLY A 44 -6.38 11.67 7.68
CA GLY A 44 -5.99 10.41 8.32
C GLY A 44 -4.48 10.32 8.62
N THR A 45 -3.83 9.23 8.19
CA THR A 45 -2.38 9.03 8.38
C THR A 45 -1.56 10.16 7.77
N PHE A 46 -1.98 10.74 6.64
CA PHE A 46 -1.23 11.77 5.94
C PHE A 46 -1.15 13.10 6.70
N GLN A 47 -2.13 13.36 7.57
CA GLN A 47 -2.16 14.52 8.45
C GLN A 47 -1.50 14.25 9.80
N ALA A 48 -1.77 13.09 10.40
CA ALA A 48 -1.46 12.86 11.81
C ALA A 48 -0.21 12.01 12.07
N ARG A 49 0.30 11.30 11.06
CA ARG A 49 1.31 10.23 11.23
C ARG A 49 2.37 10.28 10.13
N THR A 50 2.63 11.47 9.62
CA THR A 50 3.68 11.77 8.65
C THR A 50 4.81 12.54 9.30
N TYR A 51 5.99 12.42 8.71
CA TYR A 51 7.13 13.23 9.11
C TYR A 51 7.07 14.59 8.42
N GLU A 52 7.76 15.59 8.99
CA GLU A 52 7.75 16.98 8.52
C GLU A 52 8.02 17.10 7.00
N ASP A 53 9.02 16.35 6.51
CA ASP A 53 9.39 16.28 5.08
C ASP A 53 8.85 15.03 4.37
N GLY A 54 7.75 14.46 4.86
CA GLY A 54 7.14 13.28 4.28
C GLY A 54 6.61 13.54 2.86
N GLU A 55 7.12 12.81 1.88
CA GLU A 55 6.65 12.82 0.49
C GLU A 55 5.95 11.50 0.16
N LEU A 56 4.94 11.56 -0.72
CA LEU A 56 4.36 10.34 -1.29
C LEU A 56 5.40 9.62 -2.15
N VAL A 57 5.45 8.29 -2.02
CA VAL A 57 6.35 7.44 -2.82
C VAL A 57 5.75 7.02 -4.16
N SER A 58 4.44 7.22 -4.33
CA SER A 58 3.69 7.00 -5.56
C SER A 58 3.41 8.32 -6.27
N SER A 59 3.42 8.29 -7.61
CA SER A 59 3.15 9.48 -8.42
C SER A 59 1.74 10.04 -8.16
N LYS A 60 1.55 11.35 -8.36
CA LYS A 60 0.24 12.03 -8.36
C LYS A 60 -0.74 11.38 -9.32
N GLN A 61 -0.26 10.85 -10.45
CA GLN A 61 -1.07 10.15 -11.45
C GLN A 61 -1.65 8.83 -10.92
N LEU A 62 -0.89 8.14 -10.07
CA LEU A 62 -1.27 6.86 -9.49
C LEU A 62 -2.02 7.04 -8.16
N THR A 63 -1.83 8.16 -7.46
CA THR A 63 -2.41 8.34 -6.11
C THR A 63 -3.75 9.10 -6.10
N SER A 64 -4.03 9.88 -7.15
CA SER A 64 -5.28 10.63 -7.27
C SER A 64 -6.48 9.70 -7.46
N PHE A 65 -7.63 10.09 -6.92
CA PHE A 65 -8.92 9.47 -7.24
C PHE A 65 -9.27 9.59 -8.72
N SER A 66 -10.12 8.70 -9.21
CA SER A 66 -10.43 8.63 -10.64
C SER A 66 -11.25 9.84 -11.11
N ASP A 67 -12.11 10.37 -10.22
CA ASP A 67 -13.03 11.48 -10.47
C ASP A 67 -12.51 12.86 -10.03
N PHE A 68 -11.30 12.92 -9.44
CA PHE A 68 -10.67 14.17 -9.02
C PHE A 68 -9.14 14.06 -9.01
N ARG A 69 -8.47 14.85 -9.86
CA ARG A 69 -7.01 14.79 -10.01
C ARG A 69 -6.31 15.91 -9.23
N LEU A 70 -5.11 15.59 -8.74
CA LEU A 70 -4.13 16.60 -8.32
C LEU A 70 -3.86 17.57 -9.48
N ARG A 71 -3.43 18.80 -9.15
CA ARG A 71 -3.28 19.88 -10.13
C ARG A 71 -2.14 19.57 -11.11
N ASP A 72 -2.20 20.14 -12.29
CA ASP A 72 -1.19 19.90 -13.33
C ASP A 72 0.19 20.43 -12.94
N ASP A 73 0.23 21.53 -12.17
CA ASP A 73 1.43 22.17 -11.64
C ASP A 73 1.99 21.53 -10.36
N ASP A 74 1.25 20.62 -9.71
CA ASP A 74 1.76 19.84 -8.58
C ASP A 74 2.97 18.97 -9.01
N PRO A 75 3.98 18.76 -8.16
CA PRO A 75 5.08 17.85 -8.48
C PRO A 75 4.59 16.40 -8.64
N ASP A 76 5.31 15.58 -9.40
CA ASP A 76 4.94 14.18 -9.59
C ASP A 76 4.86 13.39 -8.29
N PHE A 77 5.70 13.72 -7.31
CA PHE A 77 5.63 13.19 -5.96
C PHE A 77 5.33 14.34 -5.01
N VAL A 78 4.09 14.43 -4.54
CA VAL A 78 3.66 15.53 -3.69
C VAL A 78 4.02 15.29 -2.22
N SER A 79 4.21 16.38 -1.47
CA SER A 79 4.34 16.30 -0.02
C SER A 79 3.07 15.79 0.63
N ALA A 80 3.19 15.20 1.83
CA ALA A 80 2.04 14.79 2.63
C ALA A 80 1.08 15.96 2.89
N LYS A 81 1.63 17.15 3.16
CA LYS A 81 0.86 18.39 3.34
C LYS A 81 0.02 18.70 2.10
N ARG A 82 0.63 18.73 0.91
CA ARG A 82 -0.10 19.01 -0.34
C ARG A 82 -1.15 17.94 -0.64
N TYR A 83 -0.86 16.68 -0.31
CA TYR A 83 -1.85 15.61 -0.45
C TYR A 83 -3.05 15.79 0.49
N VAL A 84 -2.85 16.28 1.72
CA VAL A 84 -3.95 16.62 2.63
C VAL A 84 -4.77 17.78 2.06
N GLU A 85 -4.14 18.83 1.51
CA GLU A 85 -4.85 19.93 0.84
C GLU A 85 -5.72 19.42 -0.31
N TYR A 86 -5.21 18.49 -1.12
CA TYR A 86 -6.00 17.80 -2.15
C TYR A 86 -7.22 17.06 -1.58
N LEU A 87 -7.11 16.42 -0.41
CA LEU A 87 -8.24 15.77 0.24
C LEU A 87 -9.27 16.77 0.80
N HIS A 88 -8.85 17.95 1.22
CA HIS A 88 -9.76 19.06 1.56
C HIS A 88 -10.48 19.57 0.30
N GLU A 89 -9.74 19.80 -0.79
CA GLU A 89 -10.32 20.18 -2.09
C GLU A 89 -11.33 19.14 -2.60
N TYR A 90 -11.06 17.85 -2.38
CA TYR A 90 -11.99 16.76 -2.69
C TYR A 90 -13.29 16.88 -1.87
N CYS A 91 -13.18 17.16 -0.57
CA CYS A 91 -14.34 17.38 0.30
C CYS A 91 -15.17 18.59 -0.14
N ASP A 92 -14.52 19.69 -0.53
CA ASP A 92 -15.18 20.89 -1.06
C ASP A 92 -15.88 20.60 -2.39
N LYS A 93 -15.15 19.99 -3.33
CA LYS A 93 -15.64 19.70 -4.69
C LYS A 93 -16.92 18.89 -4.68
N PHE A 94 -17.03 17.93 -3.75
CA PHE A 94 -18.16 17.02 -3.64
C PHE A 94 -19.08 17.31 -2.45
N ASN A 95 -18.90 18.47 -1.80
CA ASN A 95 -19.73 18.94 -0.68
C ASN A 95 -19.87 17.91 0.47
N LEU A 96 -18.77 17.26 0.83
CA LEU A 96 -18.76 16.17 1.81
C LEU A 96 -18.87 16.68 3.26
N TRP A 97 -18.48 17.91 3.53
CA TRP A 97 -18.35 18.46 4.89
C TRP A 97 -19.62 18.35 5.74
N SER A 98 -20.79 18.58 5.15
CA SER A 98 -22.08 18.47 5.85
C SER A 98 -22.36 17.07 6.41
N ARG A 99 -21.72 16.05 5.85
CA ARG A 99 -21.85 14.62 6.23
C ARG A 99 -20.69 14.12 7.09
N ILE A 100 -19.68 14.93 7.35
CA ILE A 100 -18.50 14.57 8.16
C ILE A 100 -18.68 15.11 9.57
N LYS A 101 -18.58 14.22 10.56
CA LYS A 101 -18.58 14.52 11.99
C LYS A 101 -17.15 14.38 12.52
N LEU A 102 -16.47 15.51 12.59
CA LEU A 102 -15.13 15.65 13.18
C LEU A 102 -15.22 15.62 14.72
N SER A 103 -14.09 15.41 15.39
CA SER A 103 -14.02 15.31 16.87
C SER A 103 -15.04 14.32 17.47
N THR A 104 -15.39 13.28 16.71
CA THR A 104 -16.44 12.31 17.03
C THR A 104 -15.85 10.92 16.90
N ALA A 105 -15.29 10.41 18.00
CA ALA A 105 -14.71 9.08 18.05
C ALA A 105 -15.79 7.99 18.10
N VAL A 106 -15.67 6.97 17.25
CA VAL A 106 -16.50 5.76 17.34
C VAL A 106 -15.89 4.85 18.39
N VAL A 107 -16.61 4.64 19.50
CA VAL A 107 -16.15 3.86 20.65
C VAL A 107 -16.65 2.42 20.65
N SER A 108 -17.78 2.14 20.01
CA SER A 108 -18.39 0.81 19.96
C SER A 108 -19.32 0.65 18.76
N VAL A 109 -19.22 -0.50 18.10
CA VAL A 109 -20.08 -1.00 17.02
C VAL A 109 -20.44 -2.43 17.37
N LYS A 110 -21.74 -2.68 17.58
CA LYS A 110 -22.29 -3.97 17.99
C LYS A 110 -23.70 -4.15 17.42
N PRO A 111 -24.18 -5.40 17.27
CA PRO A 111 -25.57 -5.65 16.92
C PRO A 111 -26.52 -4.95 17.89
N ASN A 112 -27.56 -4.33 17.35
CA ASN A 112 -28.51 -3.58 18.16
C ASN A 112 -29.61 -4.50 18.68
N SER A 113 -29.52 -4.93 19.95
CA SER A 113 -30.55 -5.70 20.64
C SER A 113 -31.49 -4.85 21.51
N MET A 114 -31.12 -3.60 21.84
CA MET A 114 -31.80 -2.78 22.86
C MET A 114 -32.39 -1.46 22.33
N GLY A 115 -32.28 -1.17 21.03
CA GLY A 115 -32.85 0.06 20.44
C GLY A 115 -32.15 1.37 20.85
N LYS A 116 -30.97 1.32 21.47
CA LYS A 116 -30.24 2.50 21.96
C LYS A 116 -29.02 2.81 21.08
N GLY A 117 -28.71 4.09 20.91
CA GLY A 117 -27.58 4.58 20.12
C GLY A 117 -27.92 4.90 18.66
N HIS A 118 -26.91 5.16 17.84
CA HIS A 118 -27.09 5.38 16.41
C HIS A 118 -27.34 4.04 15.70
N ILE A 119 -28.57 3.84 15.20
CA ILE A 119 -28.94 2.64 14.47
C ILE A 119 -28.56 2.82 13.00
N ILE A 120 -27.68 1.95 12.51
CA ILE A 120 -27.16 1.93 11.15
C ILE A 120 -27.38 0.55 10.54
N ALA A 121 -27.45 0.48 9.20
CA ALA A 121 -27.56 -0.77 8.48
C ALA A 121 -26.17 -1.40 8.20
N TYR A 122 -25.20 -0.57 7.80
CA TYR A 122 -23.86 -1.04 7.40
C TYR A 122 -22.76 -0.09 7.94
N PRO A 123 -21.78 -0.58 8.72
CA PRO A 123 -20.57 0.16 9.06
C PRO A 123 -19.47 -0.08 8.01
N PHE A 124 -19.03 1.01 7.36
CA PHE A 124 -17.87 1.02 6.48
C PHE A 124 -16.62 1.40 7.27
N VAL A 125 -15.78 0.42 7.58
CA VAL A 125 -14.58 0.61 8.38
C VAL A 125 -13.46 1.12 7.48
N CYS A 126 -13.01 2.36 7.75
CA CYS A 126 -11.98 3.08 7.00
C CYS A 126 -10.89 3.66 7.93
N SER A 127 -10.67 3.02 9.09
CA SER A 127 -9.80 3.54 10.16
C SER A 127 -8.29 3.47 9.85
N GLY A 128 -7.91 2.79 8.77
CA GLY A 128 -6.54 2.71 8.25
C GLY A 128 -5.66 1.65 8.89
N LEU A 129 -4.59 1.29 8.16
CA LEU A 129 -3.64 0.23 8.49
C LEU A 129 -2.43 0.68 9.32
N HIS A 130 -2.12 1.98 9.30
CA HIS A 130 -0.88 2.54 9.85
C HIS A 130 -1.15 3.41 11.08
N VAL A 131 -1.79 2.80 12.09
CA VAL A 131 -2.21 3.51 13.32
C VAL A 131 -1.54 2.93 14.56
N THR A 132 -1.70 1.63 14.82
CA THR A 132 -1.13 1.00 16.02
C THR A 132 0.29 0.52 15.72
N PRO A 133 1.34 1.06 16.38
CA PRO A 133 2.72 0.66 16.08
C PRO A 133 2.97 -0.81 16.46
N ASN A 134 3.74 -1.50 15.62
CA ASN A 134 4.17 -2.87 15.88
C ASN A 134 5.54 -2.84 16.57
N LEU A 135 5.59 -2.52 17.86
CA LEU A 135 6.86 -2.47 18.60
C LEU A 135 7.40 -3.90 18.83
N PRO A 136 8.70 -4.14 18.58
CA PRO A 136 9.30 -5.43 18.84
C PRO A 136 9.56 -5.62 20.33
N GLU A 137 9.53 -6.87 20.77
CA GLU A 137 9.88 -7.27 22.13
C GLU A 137 11.17 -8.09 22.06
N PHE A 138 12.23 -7.61 22.69
CA PHE A 138 13.45 -8.38 22.97
C PHE A 138 14.13 -7.85 24.24
N PRO A 139 14.89 -8.70 24.96
CA PRO A 139 15.48 -8.34 26.24
C PRO A 139 16.34 -7.07 26.18
N GLY A 140 16.13 -6.16 27.14
CA GLY A 140 16.92 -4.93 27.32
C GLY A 140 16.53 -3.74 26.43
N LEU A 141 15.56 -3.86 25.52
CA LEU A 141 15.19 -2.76 24.61
C LEU A 141 14.55 -1.55 25.34
N GLN A 142 13.58 -1.79 26.21
CA GLN A 142 12.82 -0.73 26.88
C GLN A 142 13.56 -0.15 28.11
N GLU A 143 14.41 -0.96 28.74
CA GLU A 143 15.13 -0.59 29.96
C GLU A 143 16.37 0.27 29.69
N HIS A 144 16.92 0.21 28.47
CA HIS A 144 18.27 0.72 28.20
C HIS A 144 18.36 1.65 26.99
N VAL A 145 17.26 1.97 26.28
CA VAL A 145 17.32 2.82 25.08
C VAL A 145 16.15 3.80 24.94
N PRO A 146 16.40 5.11 24.74
CA PRO A 146 15.36 6.08 24.39
C PRO A 146 14.91 5.95 22.91
N LEU A 147 13.60 6.11 22.68
CA LEU A 147 12.93 5.90 21.39
C LEU A 147 12.66 7.24 20.67
N HIS A 148 13.19 7.48 19.47
CA HIS A 148 12.83 8.66 18.65
C HIS A 148 13.20 8.48 17.17
N THR A 149 12.28 8.75 16.23
CA THR A 149 12.28 8.04 14.93
C THR A 149 12.69 8.83 13.66
N TYR A 150 12.60 10.16 13.62
CA TYR A 150 12.73 10.95 12.38
C TYR A 150 14.13 11.21 11.81
N LEU A 151 14.84 12.06 12.57
CA LEU A 151 15.92 12.92 12.10
C LEU A 151 17.29 12.22 12.08
N ALA A 152 17.37 10.95 12.47
CA ALA A 152 18.62 10.26 12.74
C ALA A 152 19.48 9.98 11.49
N VAL A 153 18.96 10.10 10.26
CA VAL A 153 19.75 9.83 9.05
C VAL A 153 20.22 11.12 8.35
N THR A 154 19.54 12.24 8.58
CA THR A 154 19.86 13.55 8.01
C THR A 154 20.57 14.49 8.98
N SER A 155 20.52 14.18 10.28
CA SER A 155 21.29 14.87 11.34
C SER A 155 22.78 14.47 11.29
N PRO A 156 23.67 15.21 11.98
CA PRO A 156 25.09 14.88 12.08
C PRO A 156 25.37 13.62 12.93
N THR A 157 24.80 12.47 12.53
CA THR A 157 25.06 11.18 13.16
C THR A 157 26.38 10.57 12.70
N LYS A 158 27.14 10.03 13.66
CA LYS A 158 28.43 9.38 13.38
C LYS A 158 28.28 8.05 12.62
N LYS A 159 27.22 7.29 12.89
CA LYS A 159 26.99 5.97 12.32
C LYS A 159 25.51 5.60 12.34
N VAL A 160 25.06 4.93 11.28
CA VAL A 160 23.72 4.35 11.18
C VAL A 160 23.84 2.85 10.95
N VAL A 161 23.14 2.05 11.76
CA VAL A 161 23.02 0.61 11.60
C VAL A 161 21.55 0.29 11.36
N MET A 162 21.24 -0.32 10.23
CA MET A 162 19.89 -0.73 9.86
C MET A 162 19.74 -2.24 10.02
N CYS A 163 18.81 -2.64 10.87
CA CYS A 163 18.55 -4.05 11.19
C CYS A 163 17.40 -4.60 10.35
N HIS A 164 17.49 -5.85 9.91
CA HIS A 164 16.44 -6.50 9.12
C HIS A 164 16.19 -7.95 9.55
N ARG A 165 14.97 -8.46 9.36
CA ARG A 165 14.65 -9.88 9.61
C ARG A 165 15.05 -10.78 8.44
N SER A 166 14.59 -10.44 7.23
CA SER A 166 14.63 -11.32 6.05
C SER A 166 15.56 -10.84 4.94
N GLY A 167 16.38 -9.81 5.20
CA GLY A 167 17.30 -9.22 4.22
C GLY A 167 16.84 -7.84 3.74
N PHE A 168 17.70 -7.18 2.97
CA PHE A 168 17.40 -5.91 2.32
C PHE A 168 17.71 -6.03 0.83
N HIS A 169 16.88 -5.42 -0.03
CA HIS A 169 17.02 -5.58 -1.49
C HIS A 169 18.39 -5.08 -2.00
N PHE A 170 18.95 -4.02 -1.41
CA PHE A 170 20.20 -3.39 -1.84
C PHE A 170 21.47 -4.03 -1.24
N ALA A 171 21.35 -5.21 -0.63
CA ALA A 171 22.47 -5.98 -0.13
C ALA A 171 22.63 -7.31 -0.87
N PRO A 172 23.87 -7.82 -1.02
CA PRO A 172 24.10 -9.16 -1.54
C PRO A 172 23.35 -10.18 -0.68
N LYS A 173 22.39 -10.87 -1.30
CA LYS A 173 21.73 -12.03 -0.70
C LYS A 173 22.64 -13.22 -1.00
N GLY A 174 23.04 -13.95 0.05
CA GLY A 174 23.66 -15.26 -0.15
C GLY A 174 22.67 -16.16 -0.89
N THR A 175 23.17 -16.98 -1.81
CA THR A 175 22.39 -18.02 -2.51
C THR A 175 21.87 -19.03 -1.50
N GLN A 176 20.74 -18.73 -0.87
CA GLN A 176 19.89 -19.76 -0.31
C GLN A 176 19.01 -20.26 -1.46
N ASN A 177 18.93 -21.58 -1.61
CA ASN A 177 17.96 -22.25 -2.48
C ASN A 177 16.54 -21.89 -2.01
N SER A 178 16.03 -20.72 -2.39
CA SER A 178 14.64 -20.34 -2.19
C SER A 178 13.87 -20.78 -3.42
N THR A 179 13.33 -21.98 -3.40
CA THR A 179 12.32 -22.45 -4.34
C THR A 179 11.00 -21.69 -4.12
N LEU A 180 10.92 -20.41 -4.53
CA LEU A 180 9.71 -19.56 -4.51
C LEU A 180 9.45 -18.74 -3.24
N THR A 181 10.29 -17.74 -2.93
CA THR A 181 9.82 -16.60 -2.11
C THR A 181 10.41 -15.29 -2.60
N VAL A 182 9.59 -14.45 -3.21
CA VAL A 182 9.86 -13.01 -3.30
C VAL A 182 9.13 -12.38 -2.12
N PRO A 183 9.82 -11.92 -1.07
CA PRO A 183 9.17 -11.19 0.00
C PRO A 183 8.48 -9.94 -0.58
N LEU A 184 7.32 -9.58 -0.03
CA LEU A 184 6.52 -8.39 -0.38
C LEU A 184 7.38 -7.11 -0.62
N ASP A 185 8.48 -6.97 0.12
CA ASP A 185 9.42 -5.85 0.06
C ASP A 185 10.48 -5.95 -1.07
N ASN A 186 10.35 -6.90 -2.00
CA ASN A 186 11.29 -7.13 -3.12
C ASN A 186 10.64 -7.10 -4.50
N ALA A 187 9.38 -6.69 -4.62
CA ALA A 187 8.73 -6.54 -5.92
C ALA A 187 9.44 -5.44 -6.72
N ARG A 188 10.06 -5.82 -7.85
CA ARG A 188 10.60 -4.88 -8.83
C ARG A 188 9.48 -4.54 -9.81
N ALA A 189 9.20 -3.25 -10.02
CA ALA A 189 8.35 -2.81 -11.13
C ALA A 189 8.98 -3.26 -12.44
N SER A 190 8.33 -4.19 -13.12
CA SER A 190 8.60 -4.57 -14.49
C SER A 190 7.55 -3.95 -15.43
N LEU A 191 7.83 -4.01 -16.74
CA LEU A 191 6.89 -3.58 -17.77
C LEU A 191 5.53 -4.28 -17.64
N PHE A 192 5.51 -5.54 -17.20
CA PHE A 192 4.31 -6.35 -17.12
C PHE A 192 3.52 -6.14 -15.82
N ASP A 193 4.13 -5.61 -14.75
CA ASP A 193 3.41 -5.23 -13.52
C ASP A 193 2.55 -3.97 -13.72
N THR A 194 2.78 -3.25 -14.82
CA THR A 194 2.07 -2.03 -15.19
C THR A 194 1.34 -2.17 -16.51
N ALA A 195 1.21 -3.37 -17.09
CA ALA A 195 0.58 -3.55 -18.40
C ALA A 195 -0.54 -4.59 -18.33
N TYR A 196 -1.49 -4.51 -19.26
CA TYR A 196 -2.49 -5.55 -19.43
C TYR A 196 -1.80 -6.89 -19.70
N VAL A 197 -2.03 -7.88 -18.83
CA VAL A 197 -1.55 -9.25 -19.01
C VAL A 197 -2.70 -10.10 -19.55
N HIS A 198 -2.54 -10.62 -20.77
CA HIS A 198 -3.52 -11.51 -21.38
C HIS A 198 -3.78 -12.76 -20.51
N LEU A 199 -5.03 -13.25 -20.47
CA LEU A 199 -5.44 -14.38 -19.61
C LEU A 199 -4.55 -15.62 -19.72
N LEU A 200 -4.05 -15.95 -20.92
CA LEU A 200 -3.13 -17.07 -21.14
C LEU A 200 -1.77 -16.87 -20.42
N LEU A 201 -1.25 -15.64 -20.39
CA LEU A 201 -0.02 -15.29 -19.67
C LEU A 201 -0.28 -15.24 -18.16
N ARG A 202 -1.40 -14.62 -17.73
CA ARG A 202 -1.86 -14.57 -16.33
C ARG A 202 -2.01 -15.97 -15.72
N ASN A 203 -2.57 -16.91 -16.47
CA ASN A 203 -2.81 -18.28 -16.01
C ASN A 203 -1.58 -19.20 -16.16
N SER A 204 -0.41 -18.64 -16.50
CA SER A 204 0.83 -19.38 -16.69
C SER A 204 1.92 -18.93 -15.73
N ASN A 205 2.90 -19.79 -15.48
CA ASN A 205 4.11 -19.41 -14.74
C ASN A 205 5.11 -18.59 -15.58
N ALA A 206 4.84 -18.32 -16.86
CA ALA A 206 5.80 -17.68 -17.76
C ALA A 206 6.22 -16.29 -17.29
N LEU A 207 5.29 -15.52 -16.72
CA LEU A 207 5.56 -14.20 -16.15
C LEU A 207 6.53 -14.31 -14.96
N TRP A 208 6.27 -15.25 -14.05
CA TRP A 208 7.10 -15.50 -12.87
C TRP A 208 8.47 -16.04 -13.25
N THR A 209 8.57 -16.91 -14.26
CA THR A 209 9.85 -17.38 -14.81
C THR A 209 10.66 -16.24 -15.43
N PHE A 210 10.01 -15.31 -16.13
CA PHE A 210 10.66 -14.11 -16.65
C PHE A 210 11.16 -13.21 -15.53
N TYR A 211 10.38 -13.03 -14.46
CA TYR A 211 10.81 -12.29 -13.28
C TYR A 211 11.95 -12.97 -12.56
N ASP A 212 11.90 -14.28 -12.34
CA ASP A 212 13.01 -15.02 -11.74
C ASP A 212 14.27 -14.85 -12.59
N TRP A 213 14.20 -14.98 -13.92
CA TRP A 213 15.35 -14.72 -14.79
C TRP A 213 15.86 -13.27 -14.71
N TYR A 214 14.96 -12.28 -14.73
CA TYR A 214 15.28 -10.84 -14.62
C TYR A 214 15.79 -10.43 -13.23
N ILE A 215 15.35 -11.12 -12.18
CA ILE A 215 15.68 -10.85 -10.77
C ILE A 215 16.95 -11.59 -10.35
N ILE A 216 17.08 -12.87 -10.71
CA ILE A 216 18.23 -13.75 -10.43
C ILE A 216 19.42 -13.40 -11.32
N GLY A 217 19.19 -12.79 -12.49
CA GLY A 217 20.20 -12.34 -13.46
C GLY A 217 21.08 -11.14 -13.05
N GLU A 218 21.55 -11.13 -11.79
CA GLU A 218 22.47 -10.19 -11.16
C GLU A 218 21.83 -9.04 -10.34
N PRO A 219 22.33 -8.80 -9.11
CA PRO A 219 21.94 -7.67 -8.28
C PRO A 219 22.43 -6.37 -8.91
N SER A 220 21.58 -5.72 -9.69
CA SER A 220 21.80 -4.37 -10.16
C SER A 220 21.44 -3.36 -9.05
N PRO A 221 22.40 -2.62 -8.46
CA PRO A 221 22.11 -1.54 -7.51
C PRO A 221 21.39 -0.33 -8.15
N ASP A 222 21.30 -0.27 -9.48
CA ASP A 222 21.07 0.98 -10.21
C ASP A 222 19.66 1.18 -10.79
N LYS A 223 18.66 0.33 -10.48
CA LYS A 223 17.32 0.48 -11.07
C LYS A 223 16.19 0.30 -10.06
N ASN A 224 15.37 1.34 -10.00
CA ASN A 224 14.02 1.46 -9.41
C ASN A 224 13.96 2.18 -8.04
N HIS A 225 13.02 3.14 -7.96
CA HIS A 225 12.70 4.02 -6.84
C HIS A 225 13.88 4.23 -5.89
N VAL A 226 14.79 5.14 -6.26
CA VAL A 226 15.93 5.49 -5.42
C VAL A 226 15.38 6.09 -4.14
N SER A 227 15.16 5.26 -3.12
CA SER A 227 15.07 5.74 -1.76
C SER A 227 16.32 6.60 -1.55
N LYS A 228 16.15 7.81 -1.00
CA LYS A 228 17.26 8.73 -0.72
C LYS A 228 18.41 8.05 0.07
N THR A 229 18.11 6.92 0.71
CA THR A 229 19.01 6.03 1.46
C THR A 229 19.79 5.00 0.64
N SER A 230 19.34 4.61 -0.55
CA SER A 230 19.97 3.53 -1.36
C SER A 230 21.47 3.75 -1.63
N PRO A 231 21.93 4.97 -1.96
CA PRO A 231 23.37 5.22 -2.16
C PRO A 231 24.22 4.90 -0.94
N TYR A 232 23.69 5.07 0.28
CA TYR A 232 24.39 4.82 1.54
C TYR A 232 24.41 3.34 1.93
N ILE A 233 23.34 2.61 1.61
CA ILE A 233 23.22 1.16 1.88
C ILE A 233 24.12 0.36 0.94
N SER A 234 24.13 0.73 -0.34
CA SER A 234 24.94 0.05 -1.36
C SER A 234 26.41 0.45 -1.33
N TYR A 235 26.77 1.59 -0.71
CA TYR A 235 28.15 2.10 -0.64
C TYR A 235 29.20 1.03 -0.28
N PRO A 236 29.03 0.24 0.80
CA PRO A 236 30.05 -0.72 1.22
C PRO A 236 30.20 -1.92 0.29
N TYR A 237 29.20 -2.19 -0.56
CA TYR A 237 29.19 -3.29 -1.50
C TYR A 237 29.70 -2.88 -2.89
N ARG A 238 29.69 -1.57 -3.20
CA ARG A 238 30.21 -1.02 -4.47
C ARG A 238 31.72 -0.97 -4.52
N LEU A 239 32.40 -0.72 -3.39
CA LEU A 239 33.85 -0.53 -3.33
C LEU A 239 34.64 -1.74 -3.85
N ASN A 240 34.07 -2.95 -3.75
CA ASN A 240 34.73 -4.21 -4.10
C ASN A 240 34.05 -4.99 -5.24
N SER A 241 33.03 -4.43 -5.90
CA SER A 241 32.32 -5.13 -6.97
C SER A 241 33.03 -4.98 -8.31
N LYS A 242 33.49 -6.09 -8.90
CA LYS A 242 33.95 -6.12 -10.30
C LYS A 242 32.73 -6.18 -11.21
N LYS A 243 32.47 -5.10 -11.96
CA LYS A 243 31.34 -5.04 -12.89
C LYS A 243 31.50 -6.06 -14.02
N SER A 244 30.47 -6.85 -14.28
CA SER A 244 30.43 -7.81 -15.40
C SER A 244 30.40 -7.05 -16.75
N LEU A 245 30.76 -7.72 -17.86
CA LEU A 245 30.68 -7.12 -19.20
C LEU A 245 29.25 -6.71 -19.55
N VAL A 246 28.28 -7.55 -19.16
CA VAL A 246 26.83 -7.28 -19.31
C VAL A 246 26.43 -6.06 -18.50
N GLU A 247 26.92 -5.94 -17.26
CA GLU A 247 26.65 -4.79 -16.40
C GLU A 247 27.22 -3.49 -16.99
N ARG A 248 28.43 -3.53 -17.57
CA ARG A 248 29.05 -2.37 -18.22
C ARG A 248 28.23 -1.89 -19.42
N VAL A 249 27.87 -2.79 -20.33
CA VAL A 249 27.05 -2.47 -21.51
C VAL A 249 25.68 -1.94 -21.08
N ARG A 250 25.02 -2.62 -20.14
CA ARG A 250 23.69 -2.22 -19.64
C ARG A 250 23.73 -0.88 -18.89
N SER A 251 24.77 -0.62 -18.11
CA SER A 251 24.98 0.65 -17.40
C SER A 251 25.23 1.82 -18.34
N GLY A 252 25.74 1.57 -19.56
CA GLY A 252 25.90 2.60 -20.58
C GLY A 252 24.59 3.05 -21.25
N ILE A 253 23.50 2.28 -21.13
CA ILE A 253 22.21 2.56 -21.78
C ILE A 253 21.22 3.23 -20.82
N ILE A 254 21.25 2.87 -19.53
CA ILE A 254 20.29 3.33 -18.52
C ILE A 254 21.07 3.59 -17.22
N GLN A 255 21.72 4.76 -17.10
CA GLN A 255 22.43 5.15 -15.88
C GLN A 255 21.66 6.25 -15.14
N SER A 256 21.23 5.98 -13.91
CA SER A 256 20.93 7.05 -12.96
C SER A 256 22.23 7.44 -12.25
N PRO A 257 22.60 8.73 -12.18
CA PRO A 257 23.78 9.15 -11.43
C PRO A 257 23.59 8.79 -9.96
N ILE A 258 24.54 8.06 -9.39
CA ILE A 258 24.55 7.74 -7.97
C ILE A 258 25.13 8.95 -7.24
N PRO A 259 24.40 9.58 -6.31
CA PRO A 259 24.95 10.67 -5.50
C PRO A 259 26.17 10.20 -4.71
N SER A 260 27.22 11.02 -4.67
CA SER A 260 28.34 10.79 -3.75
C SER A 260 27.82 10.79 -2.31
N THR A 261 28.19 9.77 -1.54
CA THR A 261 27.87 9.71 -0.11
C THR A 261 28.94 10.38 0.76
N ASN A 262 30.01 10.92 0.16
CA ASN A 262 31.15 11.52 0.86
C ASN A 262 31.71 10.61 1.98
N GLY A 263 31.78 9.31 1.70
CA GLY A 263 32.27 8.31 2.66
C GLY A 263 31.25 7.87 3.72
N ARG A 264 30.06 8.46 3.76
CA ARG A 264 28.97 8.02 4.65
C ARG A 264 28.35 6.72 4.12
N GLN A 265 27.93 5.86 5.05
CA GLN A 265 27.32 4.58 4.73
C GLN A 265 26.29 4.16 5.80
N ILE A 266 25.41 3.25 5.44
CA ILE A 266 24.51 2.56 6.36
C ILE A 266 25.00 1.11 6.47
N ASP A 267 25.40 0.69 7.67
CA ASP A 267 25.76 -0.72 7.93
C ASP A 267 24.46 -1.54 8.09
N LEU A 268 24.36 -2.66 7.37
CA LEU A 268 23.26 -3.60 7.56
C LEU A 268 23.62 -4.65 8.60
N ALA A 269 22.68 -4.93 9.49
CA ALA A 269 22.80 -5.94 10.53
C ALA A 269 21.59 -6.90 10.52
N PRO A 270 21.75 -8.14 11.02
CA PRO A 270 20.64 -9.01 11.34
C PRO A 270 19.67 -8.40 12.34
N TRP A 271 18.57 -9.10 12.60
CA TRP A 271 17.67 -8.73 13.67
C TRP A 271 18.41 -8.82 15.04
N PRO A 272 18.25 -7.83 15.93
CA PRO A 272 18.82 -7.89 17.28
C PRO A 272 18.26 -9.07 18.07
N GLU A 273 19.13 -9.74 18.81
CA GLU A 273 18.76 -10.82 19.74
C GLU A 273 18.53 -10.26 21.15
N SER A 274 19.41 -9.38 21.62
CA SER A 274 19.33 -8.78 22.95
C SER A 274 20.12 -7.47 23.05
N VAL A 275 19.85 -6.69 24.10
CA VAL A 275 20.67 -5.54 24.52
C VAL A 275 21.28 -5.86 25.88
N SER A 276 22.59 -5.71 26.01
CA SER A 276 23.27 -5.83 27.30
C SER A 276 23.00 -4.62 28.22
N PRO A 277 23.21 -4.76 29.55
CA PRO A 277 23.02 -3.65 30.50
C PRO A 277 23.86 -2.41 30.21
N ASP A 278 24.99 -2.58 29.51
CA ASP A 278 25.85 -1.48 29.07
C ASP A 278 25.36 -0.80 27.78
N GLY A 279 24.22 -1.23 27.23
CA GLY A 279 23.60 -0.70 26.00
C GLY A 279 24.12 -1.31 24.70
N LYS A 280 24.94 -2.37 24.75
CA LYS A 280 25.46 -3.04 23.54
C LYS A 280 24.38 -3.92 22.91
N ILE A 281 24.19 -3.81 21.58
CA ILE A 281 23.31 -4.71 20.81
C ILE A 281 24.06 -5.97 20.41
N HIS A 282 23.44 -7.14 20.64
CA HIS A 282 23.87 -8.44 20.12
C HIS A 282 23.01 -8.85 18.94
N PHE A 283 23.65 -9.36 17.90
CA PHE A 283 23.00 -9.78 16.66
C PHE A 283 23.09 -11.29 16.51
N GLN A 284 22.00 -11.92 16.08
CA GLN A 284 21.98 -13.34 15.75
C GLN A 284 22.81 -13.60 14.48
N ASP A 285 23.67 -14.63 14.51
CA ASP A 285 24.31 -15.13 13.29
C ASP A 285 23.27 -15.78 12.38
N ASN A 286 23.03 -15.16 11.23
CA ASN A 286 22.12 -15.66 10.21
C ASN A 286 22.84 -16.08 8.92
N GLY A 287 24.17 -16.20 8.95
CA GLY A 287 25.01 -16.56 7.82
C GLY A 287 25.06 -15.52 6.69
N ARG A 288 24.52 -14.31 6.87
CA ARG A 288 24.45 -13.29 5.81
C ARG A 288 25.64 -12.30 5.89
N PRO A 289 26.01 -11.66 4.76
CA PRO A 289 27.08 -10.66 4.73
C PRO A 289 26.91 -9.51 5.73
N GLY A 290 25.66 -9.16 6.07
CA GLY A 290 25.36 -8.17 7.11
C GLY A 290 25.92 -8.55 8.47
N TYR A 291 25.71 -9.80 8.92
CA TYR A 291 26.24 -10.29 10.21
C TYR A 291 27.77 -10.23 10.24
N GLN A 292 28.42 -10.74 9.19
CA GLN A 292 29.88 -10.78 9.11
C GLN A 292 30.53 -9.40 9.21
N ARG A 293 29.84 -8.34 8.78
CA ARG A 293 30.33 -6.96 8.87
C ARG A 293 30.14 -6.32 10.25
N VAL A 294 29.29 -6.88 11.11
CA VAL A 294 28.94 -6.30 12.41
C VAL A 294 29.35 -7.16 13.60
N LYS A 295 29.64 -8.46 13.41
CA LYS A 295 29.95 -9.41 14.49
C LYS A 295 31.08 -8.96 15.43
N ASP A 296 32.13 -8.34 14.90
CA ASP A 296 33.29 -7.89 15.68
C ASP A 296 33.19 -6.42 16.11
N LYS A 297 32.07 -5.74 15.79
CA LYS A 297 31.87 -4.33 16.09
C LYS A 297 31.16 -4.15 17.43
N HIS A 298 31.66 -3.22 18.25
CA HIS A 298 30.96 -2.77 19.45
C HIS A 298 29.86 -1.75 19.07
N ILE A 299 28.62 -2.22 18.91
CA ILE A 299 27.47 -1.38 18.53
C ILE A 299 26.67 -1.04 19.78
N LYS A 300 26.88 0.18 20.29
CA LYS A 300 26.10 0.79 21.38
C LYS A 300 25.42 2.05 20.83
N PRO A 301 24.13 2.00 20.48
CA PRO A 301 23.43 3.15 19.90
C PRO A 301 23.05 4.16 20.98
N ASP A 302 23.08 5.45 20.63
CA ASP A 302 22.49 6.52 21.46
C ASP A 302 20.96 6.56 21.31
N ILE A 303 20.45 6.13 20.16
CA ILE A 303 19.01 6.17 19.79
C ILE A 303 18.66 4.89 19.04
N VAL A 304 17.52 4.28 19.37
CA VAL A 304 16.91 3.20 18.58
C VAL A 304 15.60 3.64 17.94
N VAL A 305 15.47 3.28 16.67
CA VAL A 305 14.32 3.61 15.81
C VAL A 305 13.61 2.33 15.41
N CYS A 306 12.41 2.09 15.95
CA CYS A 306 11.61 0.93 15.59
C CYS A 306 10.78 1.19 14.32
N CYS A 307 11.40 1.00 13.14
CA CYS A 307 10.72 0.99 11.84
C CYS A 307 10.02 -0.35 11.54
N THR A 308 9.28 -0.89 12.51
CA THR A 308 8.82 -2.29 12.56
C THR A 308 7.39 -2.49 12.06
N GLY A 309 6.83 -1.45 11.46
CA GLY A 309 5.49 -1.44 10.86
C GLY A 309 4.38 -1.22 11.89
N TYR A 310 3.16 -1.61 11.51
CA TYR A 310 1.94 -1.37 12.26
C TYR A 310 1.09 -2.65 12.35
N LYS A 311 0.19 -2.69 13.34
CA LYS A 311 -0.83 -3.73 13.54
C LYS A 311 -2.21 -3.19 13.18
N GLN A 312 -3.06 -4.04 12.63
CA GLN A 312 -4.48 -3.74 12.42
C GLN A 312 -5.22 -3.97 13.73
N ARG A 313 -5.96 -2.96 14.22
CA ARG A 313 -6.74 -3.06 15.46
C ARG A 313 -8.06 -2.32 15.30
N PHE A 314 -9.12 -2.94 15.79
CA PHE A 314 -10.49 -2.45 15.71
C PHE A 314 -11.13 -2.46 17.11
N PRO A 315 -10.62 -1.64 18.06
CA PRO A 315 -11.07 -1.71 19.46
C PRO A 315 -12.55 -1.35 19.64
N PHE A 316 -13.13 -0.62 18.70
CA PHE A 316 -14.54 -0.27 18.68
C PHE A 316 -15.44 -1.40 18.14
N LEU A 317 -14.89 -2.40 17.46
CA LEU A 317 -15.69 -3.44 16.81
C LEU A 317 -15.90 -4.62 17.76
N ASP A 318 -17.15 -5.02 17.99
CA ASP A 318 -17.47 -6.19 18.82
C ASP A 318 -16.98 -7.48 18.17
N ARG A 319 -15.85 -8.00 18.66
CA ARG A 319 -15.17 -9.20 18.15
C ARG A 319 -15.97 -10.50 18.35
N HIS A 320 -16.98 -10.51 19.21
CA HIS A 320 -17.83 -11.70 19.38
C HIS A 320 -18.81 -11.88 18.23
N HIS A 321 -19.16 -10.78 17.54
CA HIS A 321 -20.16 -10.78 16.48
C HIS A 321 -19.54 -10.51 15.10
N TYR A 322 -18.55 -9.61 15.03
CA TYR A 322 -17.99 -9.17 13.78
C TYR A 322 -16.57 -9.69 13.54
N ARG A 323 -16.34 -10.07 12.29
CA ARG A 323 -15.03 -10.40 11.74
C ARG A 323 -14.19 -9.15 11.57
N THR A 324 -12.88 -9.31 11.52
CA THR A 324 -11.93 -8.23 11.23
C THR A 324 -11.49 -8.25 9.77
N ALA A 325 -10.81 -7.19 9.32
CA ALA A 325 -10.25 -7.11 7.98
C ALA A 325 -9.31 -8.28 7.64
N GLU A 326 -8.57 -8.81 8.61
CA GLU A 326 -7.69 -9.97 8.42
C GLU A 326 -8.48 -11.26 8.15
N GLU A 327 -9.74 -11.32 8.59
CA GLU A 327 -10.64 -12.46 8.40
C GLU A 327 -11.56 -12.26 7.19
N SER A 328 -11.52 -11.11 6.52
CA SER A 328 -12.31 -10.88 5.30
C SER A 328 -11.80 -11.78 4.17
N ASN A 329 -12.72 -12.58 3.62
CA ASN A 329 -12.43 -13.60 2.62
C ASN A 329 -13.03 -13.28 1.24
N VAL A 330 -13.58 -12.08 1.06
CA VAL A 330 -14.04 -11.59 -0.23
C VAL A 330 -13.31 -10.28 -0.54
N TRP A 331 -12.35 -10.35 -1.45
CA TRP A 331 -11.57 -9.20 -1.96
C TRP A 331 -10.87 -8.36 -0.88
N ASN A 332 -10.64 -8.89 0.33
CA ASN A 332 -10.20 -8.12 1.50
C ASN A 332 -11.16 -6.97 1.88
N ILE A 333 -12.45 -7.09 1.57
CA ILE A 333 -13.47 -6.09 1.89
C ILE A 333 -14.45 -6.61 2.94
N TRP A 334 -15.14 -7.73 2.72
CA TRP A 334 -16.12 -8.28 3.68
C TRP A 334 -15.92 -9.78 3.87
N HIS A 335 -16.71 -10.38 4.75
CA HIS A 335 -16.75 -11.83 4.95
C HIS A 335 -18.00 -12.41 4.28
N ASP A 336 -17.89 -13.47 3.49
CA ASP A 336 -18.99 -14.10 2.73
C ASP A 336 -20.25 -14.41 3.58
N ARG A 337 -20.06 -14.92 4.79
CA ARG A 337 -21.11 -15.22 5.78
C ARG A 337 -21.68 -13.99 6.50
N ASP A 338 -21.01 -12.85 6.43
CA ASP A 338 -21.45 -11.60 7.05
C ASP A 338 -21.04 -10.39 6.18
N PRO A 339 -21.86 -10.06 5.16
CA PRO A 339 -21.63 -8.90 4.31
C PRO A 339 -22.08 -7.58 4.95
N THR A 340 -22.48 -7.58 6.23
CA THR A 340 -23.02 -6.38 6.89
C THR A 340 -21.92 -5.39 7.29
N VAL A 341 -20.68 -5.86 7.44
CA VAL A 341 -19.50 -5.05 7.76
C VAL A 341 -18.46 -5.19 6.67
N GLY A 342 -17.81 -4.09 6.32
CA GLY A 342 -16.79 -4.08 5.28
C GLY A 342 -15.66 -3.11 5.60
N PHE A 343 -14.49 -3.45 5.09
CA PHE A 343 -13.20 -2.87 5.39
C PHE A 343 -12.60 -2.29 4.12
N ILE A 344 -12.44 -0.97 4.08
CA ILE A 344 -11.94 -0.25 2.90
C ILE A 344 -10.53 0.25 3.15
N GLY A 345 -9.61 -0.09 2.24
CA GLY A 345 -8.19 0.26 2.30
C GLY A 345 -7.34 -0.66 3.17
N PHE A 346 -7.83 -1.86 3.53
CA PHE A 346 -7.13 -2.84 4.37
C PHE A 346 -6.32 -3.88 3.57
N LEU A 347 -5.61 -3.41 2.55
CA LEU A 347 -4.74 -4.21 1.68
C LEU A 347 -3.37 -3.55 1.50
N ARG A 348 -2.39 -4.30 0.97
CA ARG A 348 -1.05 -3.77 0.70
C ARG A 348 -0.62 -4.10 -0.74
N PRO A 349 -0.68 -3.13 -1.67
CA PRO A 349 -0.14 -3.37 -3.00
C PRO A 349 1.39 -3.55 -2.94
N SER A 350 1.95 -4.44 -3.78
CA SER A 350 3.40 -4.53 -4.04
C SER A 350 3.94 -3.21 -4.60
N LEU A 351 3.21 -2.67 -5.58
CA LEU A 351 3.43 -1.43 -6.30
C LEU A 351 2.07 -0.79 -6.51
N GLY A 352 1.93 0.52 -6.29
CA GLY A 352 0.63 1.16 -6.40
C GLY A 352 0.33 2.11 -5.28
N ALA A 353 -0.91 2.60 -5.26
CA ALA A 353 -1.41 3.49 -4.23
C ALA A 353 -2.71 2.92 -3.63
N ILE A 354 -2.87 3.02 -2.31
CA ILE A 354 -4.08 2.57 -1.61
C ILE A 354 -5.32 3.40 -1.97
N PRO A 355 -5.28 4.74 -2.16
CA PRO A 355 -6.48 5.52 -2.43
C PRO A 355 -7.30 5.06 -3.65
N PRO A 356 -6.69 4.78 -4.83
CA PRO A 356 -7.37 4.11 -5.94
C PRO A 356 -8.02 2.77 -5.60
N LEU A 357 -7.29 1.91 -4.89
CA LEU A 357 -7.80 0.60 -4.50
C LEU A 357 -8.98 0.73 -3.55
N ALA A 358 -8.90 1.67 -2.61
CA ALA A 358 -9.98 1.98 -1.69
C ALA A 358 -11.21 2.53 -2.42
N GLU A 359 -11.04 3.31 -3.49
CA GLU A 359 -12.14 3.74 -4.35
C GLU A 359 -12.83 2.53 -4.98
N MET A 360 -12.07 1.61 -5.58
CA MET A 360 -12.63 0.40 -6.19
C MET A 360 -13.32 -0.51 -5.19
N GLN A 361 -12.71 -0.71 -4.01
CA GLN A 361 -13.31 -1.47 -2.92
C GLN A 361 -14.63 -0.84 -2.46
N ALA A 362 -14.68 0.50 -2.35
CA ALA A 362 -15.88 1.20 -1.96
C ALA A 362 -16.99 1.02 -3.00
N GLN A 363 -16.69 1.22 -4.29
CA GLN A 363 -17.65 1.03 -5.37
C GLN A 363 -18.24 -0.39 -5.38
N LEU A 364 -17.39 -1.42 -5.32
CA LEU A 364 -17.84 -2.82 -5.37
C LEU A 364 -18.73 -3.16 -4.17
N TRP A 365 -18.33 -2.75 -2.97
CA TRP A 365 -19.12 -3.09 -1.80
C TRP A 365 -20.42 -2.28 -1.69
N ILE A 366 -20.41 -1.02 -2.12
CA ILE A 366 -21.65 -0.24 -2.30
C ILE A 366 -22.58 -0.96 -3.29
N LEU A 367 -22.06 -1.40 -4.44
CA LEU A 367 -22.85 -2.16 -5.41
C LEU A 367 -23.40 -3.44 -4.78
N LYS A 368 -22.60 -4.18 -4.00
CA LYS A 368 -23.02 -5.41 -3.33
C LYS A 368 -24.14 -5.20 -2.31
N VAL A 369 -24.10 -4.12 -1.51
CA VAL A 369 -25.10 -3.88 -0.46
C VAL A 369 -26.35 -3.17 -0.99
N VAL A 370 -26.24 -2.37 -2.06
CA VAL A 370 -27.34 -1.57 -2.60
C VAL A 370 -28.05 -2.25 -3.77
N ALA A 371 -27.30 -2.93 -4.63
CA ALA A 371 -27.78 -3.56 -5.87
C ALA A 371 -27.08 -4.93 -6.06
N PRO A 372 -27.28 -5.89 -5.13
CA PRO A 372 -26.58 -7.18 -5.15
C PRO A 372 -26.78 -7.98 -6.45
N GLU A 373 -27.88 -7.76 -7.17
CA GLU A 373 -28.18 -8.37 -8.47
C GLU A 373 -27.23 -7.93 -9.59
N ARG A 374 -26.53 -6.81 -9.41
CA ARG A 374 -25.53 -6.30 -10.36
C ARG A 374 -24.12 -6.85 -10.10
N VAL A 375 -23.91 -7.53 -8.98
CA VAL A 375 -22.64 -8.18 -8.65
C VAL A 375 -22.77 -9.67 -8.97
N PRO A 376 -21.94 -10.23 -9.87
CA PRO A 376 -21.96 -11.66 -10.17
C PRO A 376 -21.58 -12.47 -8.91
N GLU A 377 -21.89 -13.76 -8.94
CA GLU A 377 -21.45 -14.65 -7.88
C GLU A 377 -19.91 -14.75 -7.88
N LEU A 378 -19.31 -14.23 -6.83
CA LEU A 378 -17.86 -14.10 -6.69
C LEU A 378 -17.27 -15.48 -6.38
N ARG A 379 -16.28 -15.91 -7.17
CA ARG A 379 -15.73 -17.26 -7.05
C ARG A 379 -14.37 -17.23 -6.37
N ALA A 380 -14.14 -18.18 -5.47
CA ALA A 380 -12.86 -18.31 -4.77
C ALA A 380 -11.66 -18.56 -5.72
N GLU A 381 -11.91 -19.09 -6.92
CA GLU A 381 -10.91 -19.31 -7.98
C GLU A 381 -10.36 -18.01 -8.58
N ASP A 382 -11.07 -16.89 -8.39
CA ASP A 382 -10.64 -15.57 -8.84
C ASP A 382 -9.73 -14.87 -7.82
N GLU A 383 -9.51 -15.39 -6.61
CA GLU A 383 -8.63 -14.72 -5.63
C GLU A 383 -7.12 -14.99 -5.78
N PRO A 384 -6.64 -16.19 -6.18
CA PRO A 384 -5.21 -16.51 -6.15
C PRO A 384 -4.33 -15.67 -7.07
N HIS A 385 -4.88 -15.12 -8.16
CA HIS A 385 -4.08 -14.54 -9.24
C HIS A 385 -3.54 -13.14 -8.94
N TYR A 386 -4.18 -12.37 -8.06
CA TYR A 386 -3.66 -11.06 -7.61
C TYR A 386 -3.05 -11.13 -6.21
N ARG A 387 -3.22 -12.21 -5.45
CA ARG A 387 -2.65 -12.29 -4.09
C ARG A 387 -1.14 -12.50 -4.19
N LEU A 388 -0.39 -11.69 -3.44
CA LEU A 388 1.05 -11.85 -3.36
C LEU A 388 1.40 -13.00 -2.43
N LEU A 389 2.30 -13.86 -2.89
CA LEU A 389 2.85 -14.93 -2.08
C LEU A 389 3.64 -14.35 -0.91
N HIS A 390 3.45 -14.92 0.27
CA HIS A 390 4.17 -14.54 1.48
C HIS A 390 4.60 -15.79 2.25
N GLY A 391 5.73 -15.69 2.96
CA GLY A 391 6.15 -16.75 3.87
C GLY A 391 5.16 -16.88 5.04
N ARG A 392 5.13 -18.07 5.68
CA ARG A 392 4.23 -18.37 6.81
C ARG A 392 4.35 -17.37 7.96
N ASP A 393 5.57 -16.87 8.22
CA ASP A 393 5.86 -15.93 9.30
C ASP A 393 5.86 -14.45 8.85
N SER A 394 5.30 -14.15 7.67
CA SER A 394 5.26 -12.77 7.16
C SER A 394 4.27 -11.94 7.93
N ARG A 395 4.70 -10.75 8.40
CA ARG A 395 3.83 -9.78 9.08
C ARG A 395 2.64 -9.34 8.21
N VAL A 396 2.85 -9.26 6.90
CA VAL A 396 1.83 -8.83 5.94
C VAL A 396 1.39 -10.06 5.15
N GLY A 397 0.18 -10.54 5.44
CA GLY A 397 -0.50 -11.62 4.69
C GLY A 397 -1.58 -11.13 3.72
N TYR A 398 -1.75 -9.81 3.61
CA TYR A 398 -2.79 -9.14 2.81
C TYR A 398 -2.19 -8.37 1.62
N GLY A 399 -1.13 -8.96 1.05
CA GLY A 399 -0.42 -8.43 -0.11
C GLY A 399 -1.18 -8.69 -1.40
N ILE A 400 -1.28 -7.68 -2.27
CA ILE A 400 -1.94 -7.80 -3.58
C ILE A 400 -1.10 -7.17 -4.70
N ASP A 401 -1.27 -7.68 -5.92
CA ASP A 401 -0.86 -7.03 -7.15
C ASP A 401 -1.90 -5.97 -7.53
N HIS A 402 -1.48 -4.71 -7.72
CA HIS A 402 -2.40 -3.58 -7.84
C HIS A 402 -3.27 -3.66 -9.09
N GLU A 403 -2.66 -3.83 -10.27
CA GLU A 403 -3.41 -3.82 -11.53
C GLU A 403 -4.30 -5.07 -11.67
N SER A 404 -3.80 -6.25 -11.30
CA SER A 404 -4.62 -7.47 -11.35
C SER A 404 -5.81 -7.39 -10.41
N TYR A 405 -5.63 -6.83 -9.21
CA TYR A 405 -6.72 -6.60 -8.26
C TYR A 405 -7.73 -5.59 -8.80
N VAL A 406 -7.29 -4.41 -9.27
CA VAL A 406 -8.19 -3.39 -9.87
C VAL A 406 -8.97 -3.98 -11.03
N TYR A 407 -8.30 -4.72 -11.92
CA TYR A 407 -8.95 -5.33 -13.08
C TYR A 407 -9.99 -6.35 -12.66
N GLN A 408 -9.70 -7.19 -11.66
CA GLN A 408 -10.68 -8.15 -11.15
C GLN A 408 -11.91 -7.43 -10.56
N LEU A 409 -11.71 -6.42 -9.72
CA LEU A 409 -12.82 -5.62 -9.17
C LEU A 409 -13.63 -4.93 -10.28
N ALA A 410 -12.95 -4.48 -11.34
CA ALA A 410 -13.62 -3.89 -12.50
C ALA A 410 -14.46 -4.92 -13.27
N LEU A 411 -14.00 -6.17 -13.40
CA LEU A 411 -14.78 -7.27 -13.98
C LEU A 411 -16.02 -7.56 -13.12
N ASP A 412 -15.86 -7.64 -11.81
CA ASP A 412 -16.96 -7.93 -10.87
C ASP A 412 -18.03 -6.83 -10.87
N MET A 413 -17.64 -5.58 -11.16
CA MET A 413 -18.58 -4.48 -11.32
C MET A 413 -19.09 -4.30 -12.76
N ASN A 414 -18.69 -5.18 -13.68
CA ASN A 414 -18.96 -5.05 -15.12
C ASN A 414 -18.56 -3.66 -15.69
N SER A 415 -17.41 -3.16 -15.24
CA SER A 415 -16.85 -1.84 -15.57
C SER A 415 -15.49 -1.92 -16.27
N ALA A 416 -14.93 -3.12 -16.42
CA ALA A 416 -13.67 -3.34 -17.12
C ALA A 416 -13.80 -2.96 -18.62
N THR A 417 -12.95 -2.05 -19.08
CA THR A 417 -12.98 -1.58 -20.47
C THR A 417 -12.33 -2.60 -21.39
N GLY A 418 -13.07 -3.07 -22.40
CA GLY A 418 -12.56 -4.01 -23.40
C GLY A 418 -11.66 -3.34 -24.45
N PHE A 419 -10.86 -4.14 -25.16
CA PHE A 419 -9.97 -3.64 -26.24
C PHE A 419 -10.74 -2.93 -27.37
N THR A 420 -11.84 -3.52 -27.83
CA THR A 420 -12.67 -2.95 -28.90
C THR A 420 -13.29 -1.61 -28.48
N GLU A 421 -13.73 -1.54 -27.22
CA GLU A 421 -14.31 -0.33 -26.64
C GLU A 421 -13.28 0.80 -26.51
N ILE A 422 -12.07 0.51 -26.02
CA ILE A 422 -11.04 1.55 -25.92
C ILE A 422 -10.56 2.01 -27.29
N VAL A 423 -10.44 1.13 -28.28
CA VAL A 423 -10.09 1.52 -29.67
C VAL A 423 -11.17 2.42 -30.25
N LYS A 424 -12.45 2.07 -30.07
CA LYS A 424 -13.58 2.91 -30.49
C LYS A 424 -13.53 4.29 -29.82
N ARG A 425 -13.38 4.34 -28.49
CA ARG A 425 -13.26 5.62 -27.74
C ARG A 425 -12.05 6.44 -28.17
N ALA A 426 -10.91 5.79 -28.41
CA ALA A 426 -9.69 6.44 -28.90
C ALA A 426 -9.89 7.05 -30.28
N TRP A 427 -10.61 6.35 -31.16
CA TRP A 427 -10.97 6.84 -32.49
C TRP A 427 -11.92 8.03 -32.41
N GLU A 428 -13.02 7.92 -31.66
CA GLU A 428 -14.02 8.97 -31.48
C GLU A 428 -13.42 10.26 -30.90
N ARG A 429 -12.50 10.13 -29.94
CA ARG A 429 -11.80 11.27 -29.31
C ARG A 429 -10.59 11.75 -30.10
N LYS A 430 -10.19 11.06 -31.18
CA LYS A 430 -8.93 11.29 -31.92
C LYS A 430 -7.68 11.24 -31.01
N GLU A 431 -7.69 10.35 -30.02
CA GLU A 431 -6.65 10.18 -29.02
C GLU A 431 -6.11 8.74 -28.99
N LEU A 432 -5.27 8.37 -29.97
CA LEU A 432 -4.65 7.04 -30.05
C LEU A 432 -3.81 6.67 -28.81
N ARG A 433 -3.32 7.67 -28.08
CA ARG A 433 -2.63 7.49 -26.79
C ARG A 433 -3.49 6.76 -25.75
N LEU A 434 -4.82 6.78 -25.86
CA LEU A 434 -5.72 6.05 -24.96
C LEU A 434 -5.55 4.53 -25.07
N VAL A 435 -5.32 4.01 -26.29
CA VAL A 435 -5.06 2.57 -26.50
C VAL A 435 -3.75 2.17 -25.84
N MET A 436 -2.71 3.01 -25.99
CA MET A 436 -1.42 2.80 -25.33
C MET A 436 -1.55 2.89 -23.80
N ALA A 437 -2.29 3.86 -23.28
CA ALA A 437 -2.53 4.00 -21.85
C ALA A 437 -3.29 2.80 -21.25
N TRP A 438 -4.29 2.28 -21.98
CA TRP A 438 -5.00 1.06 -21.60
C TRP A 438 -4.09 -0.16 -21.62
N ALA A 439 -3.30 -0.34 -22.68
CA ALA A 439 -2.35 -1.44 -22.79
C ALA A 439 -1.26 -1.39 -21.70
N LEU A 440 -0.85 -0.19 -21.30
CA LEU A 440 0.11 0.07 -20.23
C LEU A 440 -0.57 0.29 -18.87
N GLY A 441 -1.65 -0.44 -18.58
CA GLY A 441 -2.16 -0.62 -17.22
C GLY A 441 -2.62 0.65 -16.53
N ARG A 442 -3.10 1.66 -17.27
CA ARG A 442 -3.92 2.73 -16.67
C ARG A 442 -5.39 2.33 -16.60
N MET A 443 -5.67 1.07 -16.31
CA MET A 443 -7.02 0.52 -16.26
C MET A 443 -7.84 1.22 -15.18
N TYR A 444 -7.24 1.52 -14.01
CA TYR A 444 -7.92 2.31 -12.98
C TYR A 444 -8.47 3.65 -13.51
N CYS A 445 -7.68 4.40 -14.28
CA CYS A 445 -8.12 5.69 -14.81
C CYS A 445 -9.19 5.59 -15.91
N LEU A 446 -9.33 4.42 -16.55
CA LEU A 446 -10.19 4.19 -17.70
C LEU A 446 -11.45 3.38 -17.36
N SER A 447 -11.38 2.54 -16.33
CA SER A 447 -12.41 1.59 -15.92
C SER A 447 -13.08 1.96 -14.59
N CYS A 448 -12.50 2.84 -13.76
CA CYS A 448 -13.11 3.27 -12.49
C CYS A 448 -14.18 4.34 -12.63
N GLN A 449 -14.47 4.74 -13.87
CA GLN A 449 -15.54 5.68 -14.14
C GLN A 449 -16.88 4.94 -14.26
N TRP A 450 -17.31 4.18 -13.25
CA TRP A 450 -18.74 4.00 -13.04
C TRP A 450 -19.24 5.30 -12.37
N PRO A 451 -20.08 6.12 -13.04
CA PRO A 451 -21.09 5.72 -14.04
C PRO A 451 -20.81 6.04 -15.53
N TYR A 452 -19.67 6.61 -15.91
CA TYR A 452 -19.37 7.01 -17.29
C TYR A 452 -19.17 5.85 -18.29
N SER A 453 -19.15 4.59 -17.86
CA SER A 453 -19.13 3.42 -18.77
C SER A 453 -20.52 2.82 -19.07
N ALA A 454 -21.59 3.29 -18.41
CA ALA A 454 -22.96 2.79 -18.59
C ALA A 454 -23.92 3.75 -19.31
N LEU A 455 -23.39 4.82 -19.90
CA LEU A 455 -24.04 5.68 -20.90
C LEU A 455 -23.28 5.53 -22.22
#